data_AF-A0A0C5WAS2-F1
#
_entry.id   AF-A0A0C5WAS2-F1
#
_cell.length_a   1.000
_cell.length_b   1.000
_cell.length_c   1.000
_cell.angle_alpha   90.00
_cell.angle_beta   90.00
_cell.angle_gamma   90.00
#
_symmetry.space_group_name_H-M   'P 1'
#
loop_
_entity.id
_entity.type
_entity.pdbx_description
1 polymer ?
#
loop_
_entity_poly.entity_id
_entity_poly.type
_entity_poly.pdbx_seq_one_letter_code
_entity_poly.pdbx_strand_id
1 'polypeptide(L)'
;MEYGISGLPGAGKTLNTIDMVTSESNFEGREVYYHRIPLLMLDFEVCSSFQGWFYGWYLHNNKSNTALVRKVQSIHKKEDRFIELEDFPYLKQDHSDSNPVEILLYWVRRVYSKERLAQLDEYLAIKQIDETALTFDQLKPLNYHWTHFDNPKSWVELPNQSVIVMDEIHHYWPPRTRGDVPKELEAISTHRHTGKDLVFITQDFANVDIFIRRMMNYHTHYEFAGADRVACYKKKKYIDISNPFEKKAADKSLVKRPVHLYGSYYSTELDTNNNKLSKGAKRGLILGVVSIIAFLLMLFVGFPYVYSLFFSDEQPTDSEIVSSSDSTTPTTQKTNTDILAYQPMIKALPWTAPIYNGGLEPASYPDLMCYQTSTDCRCITQQATAYSIELESCLSIANNGLFDPHLASTSQKINKKTQSKGLFK
;
A
#
# COMPACT_ATOMS: atom_id res chain seq x y z
N MET A 1 3.93 2.48 29.06
CA MET A 1 3.55 1.37 28.16
C MET A 1 4.54 1.31 27.02
N GLU A 2 4.75 0.12 26.44
CA GLU A 2 5.63 -0.08 25.29
C GLU A 2 4.82 -0.36 24.02
N TYR A 3 4.97 0.50 23.03
CA TYR A 3 4.31 0.46 21.73
C TYR A 3 5.34 0.16 20.65
N GLY A 4 5.15 -0.92 19.92
CA GLY A 4 5.89 -1.21 18.70
C GLY A 4 5.09 -0.78 17.48
N ILE A 5 5.70 -0.01 16.60
CA ILE A 5 5.15 0.41 15.32
C ILE A 5 6.06 -0.11 14.21
N SER A 6 5.51 -0.94 13.31
CA SER A 6 6.25 -1.46 12.17
C SER A 6 5.55 -1.23 10.84
N GLY A 7 6.28 -1.36 9.74
CA GLY A 7 5.72 -1.21 8.40
C GLY A 7 6.81 -1.05 7.35
N LEU A 8 6.52 -1.53 6.15
CA LEU A 8 7.43 -1.36 5.01
C LEU A 8 7.65 0.13 4.69
N PRO A 9 8.77 0.49 4.05
CA PRO A 9 8.95 1.81 3.47
C PRO A 9 7.73 2.20 2.62
N GLY A 10 7.23 3.41 2.82
CA GLY A 10 6.04 3.94 2.17
C GLY A 10 4.77 3.73 2.97
N ALA A 11 4.75 2.93 4.05
CA ALA A 11 3.54 2.64 4.82
C ALA A 11 3.11 3.77 5.79
N GLY A 12 3.93 4.81 5.96
CA GLY A 12 3.62 5.96 6.81
C GLY A 12 3.71 5.67 8.32
N LYS A 13 4.60 4.75 8.74
CA LYS A 13 4.79 4.34 10.14
C LYS A 13 5.03 5.52 11.09
N THR A 14 5.98 6.39 10.76
CA THR A 14 6.33 7.59 11.54
C THR A 14 5.17 8.57 11.59
N LEU A 15 4.51 8.79 10.44
CA LEU A 15 3.35 9.68 10.35
C LEU A 15 2.20 9.22 11.25
N ASN A 16 1.84 7.93 11.22
CA ASN A 16 0.80 7.39 12.10
C ASN A 16 1.24 7.38 13.58
N THR A 17 2.54 7.30 13.84
CA THR A 17 3.05 7.38 15.22
C THR A 17 2.90 8.78 15.79
N ILE A 18 3.20 9.82 15.00
CA ILE A 18 2.94 11.21 15.40
C ILE A 18 1.44 11.39 15.66
N ASP A 19 0.57 10.93 14.75
CA ASP A 19 -0.90 11.00 14.92
C ASP A 19 -1.36 10.36 16.23
N MET A 20 -0.84 9.17 16.54
CA MET A 20 -1.13 8.43 17.76
C MET A 20 -0.73 9.23 19.01
N VAL A 21 0.48 9.78 19.03
CA VAL A 21 1.00 10.52 20.19
C VAL A 21 0.27 11.86 20.39
N THR A 22 -0.13 12.53 19.32
CA THR A 22 -0.78 13.85 19.39
C THR A 22 -2.30 13.78 19.54
N SER A 23 -2.92 12.63 19.26
CA SER A 23 -4.37 12.45 19.34
C SER A 23 -4.84 11.63 20.54
N GLU A 24 -4.07 10.65 21.02
CA GLU A 24 -4.51 9.82 22.14
C GLU A 24 -4.35 10.53 23.49
N SER A 25 -5.36 10.38 24.36
CA SER A 25 -5.38 10.99 25.70
C SER A 25 -4.34 10.41 26.66
N ASN A 26 -3.83 9.20 26.39
CA ASN A 26 -2.79 8.56 27.22
C ASN A 26 -1.46 9.36 27.24
N PHE A 27 -1.26 10.21 26.23
CA PHE A 27 -0.07 11.04 26.06
C PHE A 27 -0.33 12.51 26.44
N GLU A 28 -1.45 12.79 27.11
CA GLU A 28 -1.89 14.17 27.41
C GLU A 28 -1.10 14.85 28.52
N GLY A 29 -0.66 16.09 28.25
CA GLY A 29 0.12 16.91 29.17
C GLY A 29 1.54 16.41 29.46
N ARG A 30 2.02 15.39 28.74
CA ARG A 30 3.32 14.75 29.01
C ARG A 30 4.42 15.29 28.10
N GLU A 31 5.63 15.40 28.64
CA GLU A 31 6.81 15.73 27.85
C GLU A 31 7.09 14.62 26.82
N VAL A 32 7.26 15.00 25.55
CA VAL A 32 7.53 14.07 24.46
C VAL A 32 8.97 14.26 23.98
N TYR A 33 9.74 13.18 24.02
CA TYR A 33 11.09 13.11 23.49
C TYR A 33 11.11 12.29 22.22
N TYR A 34 11.92 12.70 21.24
CA TYR A 34 12.04 11.94 20.01
C TYR A 34 13.46 11.80 19.50
N HIS A 35 13.69 10.71 18.77
CA HIS A 35 14.94 10.42 18.12
C HIS A 35 14.73 10.00 16.67
N ARG A 36 15.55 10.55 15.77
CA ARG A 36 15.63 10.19 14.34
C ARG A 36 14.36 10.45 13.52
N ILE A 37 13.62 11.50 13.84
CA ILE A 37 12.54 12.01 12.98
C ILE A 37 13.03 13.32 12.33
N PRO A 38 13.39 13.32 11.03
CA PRO A 38 14.02 14.49 10.41
C PRO A 38 13.09 15.70 10.33
N LEU A 39 13.60 16.87 10.73
CA LEU A 39 12.90 18.16 10.66
C LEU A 39 11.46 18.08 11.20
N LEU A 40 11.28 17.57 12.42
CA LEU A 40 9.97 17.51 13.07
C LEU A 40 9.50 18.92 13.49
N MET A 41 8.40 19.38 12.92
CA MET A 41 7.82 20.72 13.15
C MET A 41 7.10 20.88 14.50
N LEU A 42 7.15 19.85 15.34
CA LEU A 42 6.74 19.93 16.75
C LEU A 42 7.92 20.26 17.67
N ASP A 43 9.15 20.30 17.15
CA ASP A 43 10.35 20.72 17.88
C ASP A 43 10.63 22.21 17.61
N PHE A 44 10.70 22.99 18.69
CA PHE A 44 10.94 24.43 18.61
C PHE A 44 12.32 24.79 18.05
N GLU A 45 13.36 24.01 18.37
CA GLU A 45 14.71 24.23 17.83
C GLU A 45 14.73 23.97 16.32
N VAL A 46 13.96 22.98 15.87
CA VAL A 46 13.75 22.75 14.44
C VAL A 46 13.02 23.93 13.82
N CYS A 47 11.91 24.41 14.39
CA CYS A 47 11.18 25.57 13.88
C CYS A 47 12.05 26.85 13.82
N SER A 48 13.00 26.99 14.75
CA SER A 48 13.93 28.12 14.82
C SER A 48 15.06 28.02 13.80
N SER A 49 15.43 26.80 13.40
CA SER A 49 16.47 26.56 12.40
C SER A 49 16.04 27.03 11.00
N PHE A 50 17.02 27.39 10.16
CA PHE A 50 16.75 27.74 8.76
C PHE A 50 16.09 26.58 8.01
N GLN A 51 16.57 25.34 8.22
CA GLN A 51 16.00 24.16 7.57
C GLN A 51 14.53 23.96 7.97
N GLY A 52 14.19 24.05 9.26
CA GLY A 52 12.81 23.85 9.69
C GLY A 52 11.88 24.95 9.21
N TRP A 53 12.30 26.21 9.28
CA TRP A 53 11.59 27.31 8.63
C TRP A 53 11.42 27.08 7.12
N PHE A 54 12.47 26.68 6.43
CA PHE A 54 12.45 26.50 4.98
C PHE A 54 11.48 25.39 4.57
N TYR A 55 11.59 24.19 5.14
CA TYR A 55 10.76 23.04 4.76
C TYR A 55 9.35 23.11 5.35
N GLY A 56 9.22 23.51 6.60
CA GLY A 56 7.97 23.53 7.35
C GLY A 56 7.08 24.73 7.08
N TRP A 57 7.65 25.83 6.61
CA TRP A 57 6.92 27.09 6.40
C TRP A 57 7.11 27.63 4.98
N TYR A 58 8.33 28.03 4.61
CA TYR A 58 8.57 28.76 3.37
C TYR A 58 8.24 27.93 2.13
N LEU A 59 8.87 26.76 1.96
CA LEU A 59 8.62 25.83 0.87
C LEU A 59 7.19 25.33 0.91
N HIS A 60 6.65 25.04 2.11
CA HIS A 60 5.27 24.56 2.30
C HIS A 60 4.23 25.54 1.76
N ASN A 61 4.40 26.84 2.03
CA ASN A 61 3.51 27.91 1.56
C ASN A 61 3.77 28.30 0.09
N ASN A 62 4.97 28.04 -0.42
CA ASN A 62 5.40 28.40 -1.78
C ASN A 62 5.52 27.21 -2.75
N LYS A 63 4.82 26.10 -2.50
CA LYS A 63 4.85 24.87 -3.34
C LYS A 63 4.47 25.11 -4.81
N SER A 64 3.75 26.18 -5.13
CA SER A 64 3.39 26.56 -6.49
C SER A 64 4.55 27.21 -7.28
N ASN A 65 5.58 27.69 -6.61
CA ASN A 65 6.73 28.32 -7.22
C ASN A 65 7.64 27.27 -7.88
N THR A 66 7.47 27.08 -9.19
CA THR A 66 8.22 26.07 -9.93
C THR A 66 9.74 26.30 -9.97
N ALA A 67 10.22 27.54 -9.84
CA ALA A 67 11.66 27.83 -9.81
C ALA A 67 12.28 27.36 -8.49
N LEU A 68 11.60 27.66 -7.38
CA LEU A 68 11.97 27.19 -6.04
C LEU A 68 12.02 25.66 -6.00
N VAL A 69 10.93 24.99 -6.40
CA VAL A 69 10.83 23.52 -6.36
C VAL A 69 11.89 22.87 -7.23
N ARG A 70 12.17 23.38 -8.44
CA ARG A 70 13.22 22.84 -9.31
C ARG A 70 14.61 22.93 -8.67
N LYS A 71 14.93 24.03 -8.00
CA LYS A 71 16.22 24.21 -7.33
C LYS A 71 16.37 23.24 -6.16
N VAL A 72 15.34 23.12 -5.32
CA VAL A 72 15.30 22.16 -4.20
C VAL A 72 15.50 20.73 -4.72
N GLN A 73 14.72 20.32 -5.72
CA GLN A 73 14.84 18.99 -6.33
C GLN A 73 16.22 18.73 -6.94
N SER A 74 16.85 19.74 -7.55
CA SER A 74 18.20 19.60 -8.09
C SER A 74 19.23 19.32 -7.00
N ILE A 75 19.14 19.99 -5.84
CA ILE A 75 20.08 19.82 -4.74
C ILE A 75 19.88 18.43 -4.12
N HIS A 76 18.63 18.08 -3.78
CA HIS A 76 18.30 16.75 -3.26
C HIS A 76 18.80 15.61 -4.16
N LYS A 77 18.61 15.74 -5.48
CA LYS A 77 19.02 14.70 -6.43
C LYS A 77 20.54 14.60 -6.61
N LYS A 78 21.27 15.71 -6.49
CA LYS A 78 22.72 15.75 -6.76
C LYS A 78 23.57 15.51 -5.52
N GLU A 79 23.12 16.00 -4.37
CA GLU A 79 23.94 16.12 -3.17
C GLU A 79 23.37 15.36 -1.96
N ASP A 80 22.13 14.86 -2.02
CA ASP A 80 21.48 14.08 -0.96
C ASP A 80 21.57 14.73 0.44
N ARG A 81 21.36 16.05 0.50
CA ARG A 81 21.39 16.85 1.73
C ARG A 81 20.23 17.82 1.83
N PHE A 82 19.98 18.32 3.03
CA PHE A 82 19.03 19.40 3.26
C PHE A 82 19.50 20.73 2.66
N ILE A 83 18.52 21.57 2.34
CA ILE A 83 18.75 22.94 1.90
C ILE A 83 19.31 23.75 3.06
N GLU A 84 20.43 24.42 2.81
CA GLU A 84 21.07 25.33 3.74
C GLU A 84 20.89 26.79 3.32
N LEU A 85 21.25 27.71 4.22
CA LEU A 85 21.12 29.14 3.97
C LEU A 85 21.99 29.59 2.78
N GLU A 86 23.12 28.93 2.54
CA GLU A 86 24.04 29.20 1.43
C GLU A 86 23.42 28.90 0.07
N ASP A 87 22.46 27.97 0.02
CA ASP A 87 21.74 27.68 -1.20
C ASP A 87 20.76 28.82 -1.55
N PHE A 88 20.26 29.55 -0.54
CA PHE A 88 19.28 30.63 -0.69
C PHE A 88 19.68 31.88 0.14
N PRO A 89 20.81 32.53 -0.17
CA PRO A 89 21.33 33.62 0.67
C PRO A 89 20.39 34.83 0.74
N TYR A 90 19.59 35.03 -0.32
CA TYR A 90 18.57 36.09 -0.37
C TYR A 90 17.37 35.85 0.54
N LEU A 91 17.21 34.65 1.12
CA LEU A 91 16.16 34.34 2.10
C LEU A 91 16.59 34.57 3.56
N LYS A 92 17.81 35.07 3.79
CA LYS A 92 18.33 35.32 5.14
C LYS A 92 17.45 36.29 5.92
N GLN A 93 17.00 37.36 5.27
CA GLN A 93 16.15 38.36 5.89
C GLN A 93 14.77 37.78 6.20
N ASP A 94 14.16 37.05 5.24
CA ASP A 94 12.87 36.39 5.44
C ASP A 94 12.88 35.38 6.60
N HIS A 95 13.98 34.63 6.79
CA HIS A 95 14.15 33.74 7.93
C HIS A 95 14.34 34.51 9.24
N SER A 96 15.15 35.57 9.23
CA SER A 96 15.40 36.40 10.42
C SER A 96 14.15 37.12 10.92
N ASP A 97 13.27 37.52 9.99
CA ASP A 97 12.00 38.19 10.30
C ASP A 97 10.89 37.20 10.68
N SER A 98 11.13 35.88 10.55
CA SER A 98 10.14 34.86 10.88
C SER A 98 10.04 34.63 12.39
N ASN A 99 8.82 34.33 12.85
CA ASN A 99 8.56 33.97 14.24
C ASN A 99 8.47 32.44 14.38
N PRO A 100 9.44 31.76 15.03
CA PRO A 100 9.41 30.30 15.20
C PRO A 100 8.20 29.80 15.99
N VAL A 101 7.66 30.62 16.91
CA VAL A 101 6.47 30.25 17.71
C VAL A 101 5.24 30.16 16.82
N GLU A 102 5.08 31.05 15.85
CA GLU A 102 3.96 30.99 14.90
C GLU A 102 4.01 29.72 14.03
N ILE A 103 5.21 29.33 13.60
CA ILE A 103 5.41 28.10 12.83
C ILE A 103 5.04 26.89 13.68
N LEU A 104 5.52 26.83 14.92
CA LEU A 104 5.20 25.76 15.86
C LEU A 104 3.69 25.70 16.13
N LEU A 105 3.05 26.83 16.43
CA LEU A 105 1.61 26.91 16.69
C LEU A 105 0.78 26.49 15.49
N TYR A 106 1.17 26.88 14.27
CA TYR A 106 0.53 26.42 13.04
C TYR A 106 0.49 24.88 12.97
N TRP A 107 1.61 24.21 13.27
CA TRP A 107 1.67 22.76 13.28
C TRP A 107 0.94 22.15 14.47
N VAL A 108 1.07 22.71 15.68
CA VAL A 108 0.34 22.27 16.87
C VAL A 108 -1.18 22.29 16.62
N ARG A 109 -1.72 23.39 16.09
CA ARG A 109 -3.14 23.54 15.73
C ARG A 109 -3.61 22.56 14.67
N ARG A 110 -2.71 22.17 13.77
CA ARG A 110 -3.01 21.27 12.65
C ARG A 110 -2.91 19.79 13.03
N VAL A 111 -2.07 19.46 14.00
CA VAL A 111 -1.68 18.08 14.36
C VAL A 111 -2.37 17.56 15.62
N TYR A 112 -2.56 18.40 16.64
CA TYR A 112 -3.26 17.98 17.85
C TYR A 112 -4.77 18.01 17.65
N SER A 113 -5.48 17.10 18.33
CA SER A 113 -6.94 17.09 18.31
C SER A 113 -7.52 18.32 19.01
N LYS A 114 -8.79 18.64 18.75
CA LYS A 114 -9.45 19.80 19.37
C LYS A 114 -9.55 19.68 20.88
N GLU A 115 -9.79 18.47 21.37
CA GLU A 115 -9.84 18.16 22.79
C GLU A 115 -8.50 18.47 23.45
N ARG A 116 -7.41 18.06 22.79
CA ARG A 116 -6.03 18.31 23.25
C ARG A 116 -5.68 19.79 23.25
N LEU A 117 -6.25 20.58 22.34
CA LEU A 117 -5.99 22.03 22.23
C LEU A 117 -6.80 22.88 23.20
N ALA A 118 -7.80 22.31 23.89
CA ALA A 118 -8.66 23.05 24.81
C ALA A 118 -7.87 23.77 25.91
N GLN A 119 -6.78 23.15 26.41
CA GLN A 119 -5.90 23.77 27.41
C GLN A 119 -5.15 25.00 26.86
N LEU A 120 -4.72 24.97 25.60
CA LEU A 120 -4.10 26.12 24.94
C LEU A 120 -5.12 27.25 24.77
N ASP A 121 -6.33 26.93 24.32
CA ASP A 121 -7.42 27.90 24.16
C ASP A 121 -7.80 28.56 25.48
N GLU A 122 -7.92 27.76 26.54
CA GLU A 122 -8.16 28.26 27.90
C GLU A 122 -7.03 29.17 28.36
N TYR A 123 -5.77 28.77 28.15
CA TYR A 123 -4.61 29.58 28.52
C TYR A 123 -4.61 30.95 27.83
N LEU A 124 -4.87 30.99 26.52
CA LEU A 124 -4.94 32.23 25.74
C LEU A 124 -6.09 33.13 26.22
N ALA A 125 -7.25 32.55 26.51
CA ALA A 125 -8.41 33.27 27.03
C ALA A 125 -8.16 33.86 28.42
N ILE A 126 -7.53 33.11 29.33
CA ILE A 126 -7.19 33.57 30.69
C ILE A 126 -6.19 34.72 30.63
N LYS A 127 -5.18 34.60 29.77
CA LYS A 127 -4.11 35.61 29.66
C LYS A 127 -4.51 36.82 28.83
N GLN A 128 -5.58 36.73 28.03
CA GLN A 128 -6.00 37.75 27.07
C GLN A 128 -4.87 38.13 26.10
N ILE A 129 -4.12 37.12 25.65
CA ILE A 129 -3.00 37.26 24.72
C ILE A 129 -3.41 36.63 23.38
N ASP A 130 -3.07 37.28 22.28
CA ASP A 130 -3.21 36.71 20.93
C ASP A 130 -2.08 35.71 20.64
N GLU A 131 -2.33 34.70 19.81
CA GLU A 131 -1.35 33.66 19.46
C GLU A 131 -0.04 34.23 18.92
N THR A 132 -0.12 35.33 18.16
CA THR A 132 1.03 36.02 17.57
C THR A 132 1.98 36.63 18.60
N ALA A 133 1.48 36.95 19.79
CA ALA A 133 2.26 37.54 20.89
C ALA A 133 2.82 36.49 21.87
N LEU A 134 2.54 35.20 21.63
CA LEU A 134 3.00 34.12 22.50
C LEU A 134 4.51 33.91 22.38
N THR A 135 5.17 33.70 23.51
CA THR A 135 6.59 33.30 23.57
C THR A 135 6.73 31.80 23.81
N PHE A 136 7.86 31.21 23.41
CA PHE A 136 8.09 29.78 23.64
C PHE A 136 8.10 29.41 25.12
N ASP A 137 8.66 30.26 26.00
CA ASP A 137 8.68 30.02 27.45
C ASP A 137 7.28 29.90 28.06
N GLN A 138 6.28 30.58 27.47
CA GLN A 138 4.88 30.49 27.87
C GLN A 138 4.21 29.22 27.35
N LEU A 139 4.61 28.74 26.17
CA LEU A 139 4.07 27.53 25.53
C LEU A 139 4.69 26.25 26.10
N LYS A 140 5.95 26.31 26.51
CA LYS A 140 6.74 25.16 26.98
C LYS A 140 6.04 24.36 28.09
N PRO A 141 5.45 24.96 29.15
CA PRO A 141 4.78 24.22 30.21
C PRO A 141 3.51 23.48 29.76
N LEU A 142 2.95 23.80 28.58
CA LEU A 142 1.77 23.14 28.04
C LEU A 142 2.11 21.83 27.30
N ASN A 143 3.40 21.52 27.11
CA ASN A 143 3.88 20.24 26.57
C ASN A 143 3.31 19.85 25.18
N TYR A 144 3.04 20.84 24.31
CA TYR A 144 2.71 20.58 22.90
C TYR A 144 3.94 20.40 22.00
N HIS A 145 5.10 20.86 22.46
CA HIS A 145 6.37 20.72 21.76
C HIS A 145 7.01 19.35 22.06
N TRP A 146 7.79 18.87 21.11
CA TRP A 146 8.60 17.65 21.23
C TRP A 146 10.07 18.06 21.35
N THR A 147 10.85 17.29 22.08
CA THR A 147 12.26 17.58 22.33
C THR A 147 13.13 16.50 21.73
N HIS A 148 14.05 16.87 20.83
CA HIS A 148 15.05 15.95 20.31
C HIS A 148 16.01 15.46 21.41
N PHE A 149 16.46 14.20 21.29
CA PHE A 149 17.59 13.70 22.06
C PHE A 149 18.51 12.84 21.18
N ASP A 150 19.83 12.97 21.39
CA ASP A 150 20.83 12.49 20.44
C ASP A 150 21.06 10.98 20.48
N ASN A 151 20.99 10.38 21.68
CA ASN A 151 21.32 8.97 21.87
C ASN A 151 20.10 8.19 22.36
N PRO A 152 19.54 7.27 21.56
CA PRO A 152 18.41 6.46 21.99
C PRO A 152 18.73 5.58 23.20
N LYS A 153 20.01 5.28 23.48
CA LYS A 153 20.42 4.48 24.64
C LYS A 153 20.35 5.23 25.97
N SER A 154 20.34 6.57 25.97
CA SER A 154 20.22 7.37 27.20
C SER A 154 18.76 7.62 27.61
N TRP A 155 17.79 6.94 27.00
CA TRP A 155 16.36 7.12 27.28
C TRP A 155 15.99 6.96 28.77
N VAL A 156 16.77 6.17 29.51
CA VAL A 156 16.57 5.92 30.95
C VAL A 156 16.70 7.21 31.77
N GLU A 157 17.59 8.10 31.34
CA GLU A 157 17.94 9.37 32.00
C GLU A 157 16.90 10.47 31.76
N LEU A 158 16.01 10.29 30.78
CA LEU A 158 14.96 11.26 30.48
C LEU A 158 13.99 11.41 31.67
N PRO A 159 13.27 12.54 31.77
CA PRO A 159 12.34 12.79 32.86
C PRO A 159 11.30 11.69 33.04
N ASN A 160 10.84 11.53 34.29
CA ASN A 160 9.75 10.60 34.60
C ASN A 160 8.45 11.08 33.95
N GLN A 161 7.52 10.15 33.73
CA GLN A 161 6.23 10.41 33.07
C GLN A 161 6.34 10.94 31.63
N SER A 162 7.51 10.87 31.00
CA SER A 162 7.70 11.26 29.59
C SER A 162 7.22 10.18 28.62
N VAL A 163 7.01 10.60 27.37
CA VAL A 163 6.77 9.74 26.20
C VAL A 163 8.03 9.79 25.34
N ILE A 164 8.59 8.64 25.00
CA ILE A 164 9.84 8.55 24.24
C ILE A 164 9.59 7.83 22.92
N VAL A 165 9.73 8.56 21.81
CA VAL A 165 9.52 8.08 20.44
C VAL A 165 10.87 7.90 19.76
N MET A 166 11.15 6.70 19.24
CA MET A 166 12.43 6.43 18.57
C MET A 166 12.17 5.79 17.22
N ASP A 167 12.66 6.44 16.16
CA ASP A 167 12.58 5.89 14.80
C ASP A 167 13.80 5.05 14.42
N GLU A 168 13.55 4.05 13.58
CA GLU A 168 14.51 3.09 13.06
C GLU A 168 15.43 2.48 14.15
N ILE A 169 14.81 1.95 15.21
CA ILE A 169 15.51 1.44 16.41
C ILE A 169 16.41 0.24 16.16
N HIS A 170 16.23 -0.47 15.03
CA HIS A 170 17.04 -1.62 14.65
C HIS A 170 18.52 -1.26 14.43
N HIS A 171 18.84 0.02 14.19
CA HIS A 171 20.22 0.49 14.13
C HIS A 171 20.93 0.53 15.49
N TYR A 172 20.19 0.62 16.59
CA TYR A 172 20.74 0.77 17.94
C TYR A 172 20.68 -0.51 18.75
N TRP A 173 19.64 -1.31 18.52
CA TRP A 173 19.43 -2.61 19.18
C TRP A 173 19.14 -3.71 18.16
N PRO A 174 20.14 -4.11 17.35
CA PRO A 174 20.01 -5.23 16.43
C PRO A 174 19.87 -6.56 17.20
N PRO A 175 19.50 -7.67 16.52
CA PRO A 175 19.35 -8.97 17.17
C PRO A 175 20.68 -9.46 17.74
N ARG A 176 20.71 -9.83 19.02
CA ARG A 176 21.87 -10.44 19.67
C ARG A 176 21.92 -11.95 19.45
N THR A 177 23.10 -12.50 19.22
CA THR A 177 23.32 -13.97 19.17
C THR A 177 23.61 -14.57 20.54
N ARG A 178 24.47 -13.92 21.33
CA ARG A 178 24.88 -14.30 22.69
C ARG A 178 25.32 -13.05 23.46
N GLY A 179 25.27 -13.09 24.79
CA GLY A 179 25.75 -12.01 25.66
C GLY A 179 24.66 -11.44 26.57
N ASP A 180 25.10 -10.69 27.57
CA ASP A 180 24.23 -10.09 28.57
C ASP A 180 23.33 -9.01 27.96
N VAL A 181 22.20 -8.74 28.63
CA VAL A 181 21.28 -7.69 28.22
C VAL A 181 21.87 -6.33 28.62
N PRO A 182 22.04 -5.39 27.67
CA PRO A 182 22.45 -4.03 28.00
C PRO A 182 21.53 -3.42 29.07
N LYS A 183 22.09 -2.64 30.00
CA LYS A 183 21.34 -2.07 31.14
C LYS A 183 20.16 -1.23 30.69
N GLU A 184 20.33 -0.48 29.59
CA GLU A 184 19.27 0.32 29.00
C GLU A 184 18.14 -0.53 28.41
N LEU A 185 18.40 -1.78 27.99
CA LEU A 185 17.35 -2.71 27.58
C LEU A 185 16.70 -3.36 28.78
N GLU A 186 17.48 -3.78 29.79
CA GLU A 186 16.94 -4.35 31.03
C GLU A 186 15.95 -3.38 31.71
N ALA A 187 16.26 -2.08 31.68
CA ALA A 187 15.43 -1.00 32.23
C ALA A 187 14.02 -0.93 31.61
N ILE A 188 13.81 -1.46 30.40
CA ILE A 188 12.48 -1.52 29.75
C ILE A 188 11.50 -2.30 30.64
N SER A 189 11.95 -3.35 31.33
CA SER A 189 11.09 -4.15 32.21
C SER A 189 10.50 -3.34 33.38
N THR A 190 11.18 -2.27 33.79
CA THR A 190 10.81 -1.40 34.92
C THR A 190 10.40 0.01 34.50
N HIS A 191 10.28 0.32 33.19
CA HIS A 191 9.96 1.67 32.71
C HIS A 191 8.65 2.22 33.32
N ARG A 192 7.72 1.32 33.70
CA ARG A 192 6.43 1.67 34.30
C ARG A 192 6.56 2.29 35.69
N HIS A 193 7.61 1.95 36.45
CA HIS A 193 7.85 2.56 37.76
C HIS A 193 8.15 4.06 37.62
N THR A 194 8.82 4.45 36.53
CA THR A 194 9.09 5.85 36.18
C THR A 194 7.95 6.49 35.38
N GLY A 195 6.85 5.77 35.12
CA GLY A 195 5.74 6.27 34.30
C GLY A 195 6.10 6.54 32.84
N LYS A 196 7.23 6.03 32.33
CA LYS A 196 7.68 6.28 30.96
C LYS A 196 6.91 5.43 29.96
N ASP A 197 6.54 6.05 28.83
CA ASP A 197 5.98 5.35 27.67
C ASP A 197 7.00 5.29 26.55
N LEU A 198 7.26 4.10 26.02
CA LEU A 198 8.23 3.85 24.97
C LEU A 198 7.48 3.56 23.67
N VAL A 199 7.81 4.29 22.62
CA VAL A 199 7.23 4.14 21.29
C VAL A 199 8.36 3.88 20.30
N PHE A 200 8.49 2.62 19.90
CA PHE A 200 9.54 2.16 19.01
C PHE A 200 9.02 2.01 17.59
N ILE A 201 9.73 2.59 16.63
CA ILE A 201 9.40 2.48 15.20
C ILE A 201 10.53 1.74 14.48
N THR A 202 10.18 0.80 13.61
CA THR A 202 11.13 0.09 12.75
C THR A 202 10.41 -0.41 11.49
N GLN A 203 11.14 -0.89 10.49
CA GLN A 203 10.51 -1.56 9.36
C GLN A 203 9.99 -2.95 9.74
N ASP A 204 10.82 -3.71 10.45
CA ASP A 204 10.52 -5.03 10.97
C ASP A 204 11.19 -5.24 12.34
N PHE A 205 10.43 -5.74 13.31
CA PHE A 205 10.92 -6.05 14.64
C PHE A 205 11.69 -7.37 14.69
N ALA A 206 11.61 -8.23 13.67
CA ALA A 206 12.50 -9.38 13.54
C ALA A 206 13.98 -8.97 13.55
N ASN A 207 14.28 -7.78 13.03
CA ASN A 207 15.60 -7.15 13.01
C ASN A 207 15.93 -6.33 14.27
N VAL A 208 15.16 -6.52 15.35
CA VAL A 208 15.35 -5.84 16.64
C VAL A 208 15.65 -6.88 17.72
N ASP A 209 16.36 -6.43 18.75
CA ASP A 209 16.65 -7.23 19.93
C ASP A 209 15.41 -7.96 20.49
N ILE A 210 15.62 -9.21 20.88
CA ILE A 210 14.55 -10.08 21.39
C ILE A 210 13.94 -9.55 22.70
N PHE A 211 14.69 -8.79 23.50
CA PHE A 211 14.20 -8.24 24.75
C PHE A 211 13.07 -7.22 24.51
N ILE A 212 13.26 -6.29 23.58
CA ILE A 212 12.25 -5.32 23.14
C ILE A 212 10.99 -6.07 22.65
N ARG A 213 11.17 -7.03 21.73
CA ARG A 213 10.03 -7.83 21.21
C ARG A 213 9.21 -8.52 22.29
N ARG A 214 9.85 -9.03 23.35
CA ARG A 214 9.18 -9.73 24.45
C ARG A 214 8.45 -8.79 25.41
N MET A 215 9.02 -7.62 25.66
CA MET A 215 8.46 -6.63 26.59
C MET A 215 7.28 -5.85 25.99
N MET A 216 7.28 -5.67 24.66
CA MET A 216 6.26 -4.98 23.90
C MET A 216 4.83 -5.26 24.37
N ASN A 217 4.06 -4.21 24.61
CA ASN A 217 2.68 -4.33 25.09
C ASN A 217 1.68 -4.32 23.93
N TYR A 218 1.92 -3.46 22.95
CA TYR A 218 1.10 -3.33 21.76
C TYR A 218 1.98 -3.29 20.53
N HIS A 219 1.61 -4.03 19.49
CA HIS A 219 2.25 -3.96 18.20
C HIS A 219 1.22 -3.51 17.16
N THR A 220 1.57 -2.48 16.40
CA THR A 220 0.84 -2.03 15.22
C THR A 220 1.73 -2.18 14.00
N HIS A 221 1.29 -2.94 13.00
CA HIS A 221 1.97 -3.09 11.73
C HIS A 221 1.18 -2.45 10.58
N TYR A 222 1.86 -1.68 9.74
CA TYR A 222 1.29 -0.96 8.60
C TYR A 222 1.75 -1.52 7.26
N GLU A 223 0.80 -1.80 6.37
CA GLU A 223 1.06 -2.26 5.01
C GLU A 223 0.33 -1.41 3.99
N PHE A 224 0.97 -1.19 2.83
CA PHE A 224 0.31 -0.48 1.74
C PHE A 224 -0.89 -1.28 1.21
N ALA A 225 -2.07 -0.66 1.20
CA ALA A 225 -3.31 -1.29 0.76
C ALA A 225 -3.88 -0.70 -0.56
N GLY A 226 -3.10 0.14 -1.25
CA GLY A 226 -3.52 0.83 -2.47
C GLY A 226 -4.06 2.24 -2.22
N ALA A 227 -3.75 3.15 -3.15
CA ALA A 227 -4.12 4.57 -3.09
C ALA A 227 -3.71 5.22 -1.74
N ASP A 228 -4.63 5.97 -1.11
CA ASP A 228 -4.39 6.71 0.14
C ASP A 228 -4.70 5.89 1.40
N ARG A 229 -4.84 4.56 1.28
CA ARG A 229 -5.20 3.67 2.40
C ARG A 229 -4.02 2.77 2.80
N VAL A 230 -3.96 2.50 4.10
CA VAL A 230 -2.96 1.63 4.71
C VAL A 230 -3.71 0.57 5.52
N ALA A 231 -3.35 -0.69 5.32
CA ALA A 231 -3.82 -1.77 6.17
C ALA A 231 -3.06 -1.72 7.49
N CYS A 232 -3.78 -1.70 8.59
CA CYS A 232 -3.27 -1.63 9.94
C CYS A 232 -3.60 -2.93 10.66
N TYR A 233 -2.59 -3.62 11.16
CA TYR A 233 -2.70 -4.85 11.93
C TYR A 233 -2.31 -4.57 13.37
N LYS A 234 -3.25 -4.68 14.31
CA LYS A 234 -3.02 -4.39 15.73
C LYS A 234 -3.12 -5.67 16.56
N LYS A 235 -2.24 -5.81 17.56
CA LYS A 235 -2.29 -6.93 18.52
C LYS A 235 -1.73 -6.50 19.87
N LYS A 236 -2.25 -7.10 20.94
CA LYS A 236 -1.57 -7.09 22.24
C LYS A 236 -0.37 -8.03 22.14
N LYS A 237 0.83 -7.54 22.46
CA LYS A 237 2.14 -8.16 22.19
C LYS A 237 2.59 -8.09 20.71
N TYR A 238 3.85 -8.48 20.51
CA TYR A 238 4.49 -8.61 19.20
C TYR A 238 3.67 -9.47 18.21
N ILE A 239 3.79 -9.14 16.93
CA ILE A 239 3.19 -9.84 15.79
C ILE A 239 4.36 -10.27 14.93
N ASP A 240 4.51 -11.57 14.72
CA ASP A 240 5.47 -12.06 13.74
C ASP A 240 4.88 -11.96 12.33
N ILE A 241 5.29 -10.93 11.59
CA ILE A 241 4.70 -10.60 10.27
C ILE A 241 5.06 -11.67 9.23
N SER A 242 6.21 -12.34 9.39
CA SER A 242 6.60 -13.50 8.58
C SER A 242 5.69 -14.70 8.75
N ASN A 243 4.95 -14.80 9.86
CA ASN A 243 4.03 -15.88 10.13
C ASN A 243 2.59 -15.49 9.71
N PRO A 244 2.03 -16.09 8.64
CA PRO A 244 0.70 -15.75 8.14
C PRO A 244 -0.42 -15.98 9.17
N PHE A 245 -0.26 -16.95 10.07
CA PHE A 245 -1.27 -17.26 11.09
C PHE A 245 -1.33 -16.15 12.14
N GLU A 246 -0.18 -15.67 12.61
CA GLU A 246 -0.12 -14.57 13.58
C GLU A 246 -0.64 -13.28 13.00
N LYS A 247 -0.28 -12.98 11.74
CA LYS A 247 -0.78 -11.81 11.02
C LYS A 247 -2.29 -11.87 10.83
N LYS A 248 -2.86 -13.03 10.51
CA LYS A 248 -4.31 -13.22 10.36
C LYS A 248 -5.06 -13.11 11.70
N ALA A 249 -4.41 -13.47 12.80
CA ALA A 249 -4.95 -13.34 14.15
C ALA A 249 -4.93 -11.90 14.70
N ALA A 250 -4.20 -10.97 14.05
CA ALA A 250 -4.19 -9.57 14.42
C ALA A 250 -5.45 -8.85 13.94
N ASP A 251 -5.87 -7.83 14.69
CA ASP A 251 -7.01 -6.99 14.35
C ASP A 251 -6.67 -6.13 13.13
N LYS A 252 -7.24 -6.51 11.97
CA LYS A 252 -7.03 -5.81 10.71
C LYS A 252 -8.05 -4.70 10.53
N SER A 253 -7.56 -3.48 10.29
CA SER A 253 -8.38 -2.34 9.86
C SER A 253 -7.76 -1.64 8.65
N LEU A 254 -8.59 -0.94 7.86
CA LEU A 254 -8.13 -0.10 6.76
C LEU A 254 -8.22 1.36 7.21
N VAL A 255 -7.07 2.00 7.38
CA VAL A 255 -6.96 3.37 7.89
C VAL A 255 -6.54 4.29 6.74
N LYS A 256 -7.11 5.50 6.70
CA LYS A 256 -6.65 6.55 5.79
C LYS A 256 -5.40 7.19 6.37
N ARG A 257 -4.45 7.56 5.51
CA ARG A 257 -3.29 8.32 5.97
C ARG A 257 -3.72 9.64 6.61
N PRO A 258 -3.12 10.04 7.74
CA PRO A 258 -3.41 11.33 8.38
C PRO A 258 -2.84 12.47 7.53
N VAL A 259 -3.64 12.94 6.57
CA VAL A 259 -3.27 14.00 5.60
C VAL A 259 -2.94 15.32 6.31
N HIS A 260 -3.56 15.56 7.47
CA HIS A 260 -3.32 16.77 8.26
C HIS A 260 -1.86 16.86 8.72
N LEU A 261 -1.15 15.72 8.89
CA LEU A 261 0.27 15.68 9.24
C LEU A 261 1.24 15.89 8.07
N TYR A 262 0.77 15.98 6.82
CA TYR A 262 1.69 16.11 5.68
C TYR A 262 2.47 17.43 5.74
N GLY A 263 3.81 17.30 5.81
CA GLY A 263 4.77 18.39 5.98
C GLY A 263 5.18 18.65 7.43
N SER A 264 4.57 17.98 8.42
CA SER A 264 4.94 18.12 9.84
C SER A 264 6.32 17.57 10.17
N TYR A 265 6.89 16.76 9.28
CA TYR A 265 8.29 16.37 9.30
C TYR A 265 8.78 16.09 7.88
N TYR A 266 10.09 16.04 7.68
CA TYR A 266 10.66 15.72 6.38
C TYR A 266 10.69 14.20 6.13
N SER A 267 10.02 13.76 5.06
CA SER A 267 9.99 12.36 4.63
C SER A 267 10.32 12.24 3.15
N THR A 268 11.33 11.42 2.83
CA THR A 268 11.75 11.10 1.45
C THR A 268 10.66 10.36 0.65
N GLU A 269 9.71 9.73 1.34
CA GLU A 269 8.60 8.97 0.74
C GLU A 269 7.43 9.86 0.28
N LEU A 270 7.31 11.06 0.87
CA LEU A 270 6.26 12.03 0.48
C LEU A 270 6.63 12.77 -0.81
N ASP A 271 7.92 13.00 -1.05
CA ASP A 271 8.42 13.65 -2.25
C ASP A 271 8.35 12.74 -3.51
N THR A 272 8.42 11.43 -3.33
CA THR A 272 8.36 10.43 -4.41
C THR A 272 6.93 10.08 -4.86
N ASN A 273 5.90 10.35 -4.05
CA ASN A 273 4.50 10.06 -4.39
C ASN A 273 3.83 11.09 -5.31
N ASN A 274 4.61 11.86 -6.07
CA ASN A 274 4.11 12.68 -7.17
C ASN A 274 3.76 11.86 -8.43
N ASN A 275 3.38 10.58 -8.28
CA ASN A 275 2.74 9.77 -9.32
C ASN A 275 1.28 10.21 -9.58
N LYS A 276 1.00 11.51 -9.52
CA LYS A 276 -0.15 12.07 -10.22
C LYS A 276 0.16 11.86 -11.70
N LEU A 277 -0.54 10.91 -12.34
CA LEU A 277 -0.62 10.82 -13.81
C LEU A 277 -0.65 12.24 -14.36
N SER A 278 0.34 12.57 -15.21
CA SER A 278 0.50 13.93 -15.71
C SER A 278 -0.85 14.40 -16.28
N LYS A 279 -1.14 15.70 -16.20
CA LYS A 279 -2.40 16.23 -16.75
C LYS A 279 -2.58 15.81 -18.23
N GLY A 280 -1.48 15.56 -18.96
CA GLY A 280 -1.47 14.98 -20.30
C GLY A 280 -1.90 13.50 -20.35
N ALA A 281 -1.42 12.65 -19.43
CA ALA A 281 -1.81 11.24 -19.37
C ALA A 281 -3.31 11.06 -19.02
N LYS A 282 -3.85 11.88 -18.11
CA LYS A 282 -5.30 11.88 -17.81
C LYS A 282 -6.14 12.33 -19.01
N ARG A 283 -5.71 13.38 -19.73
CA ARG A 283 -6.37 13.82 -20.97
C ARG A 283 -6.29 12.77 -22.07
N GLY A 284 -5.15 12.09 -22.22
CA GLY A 284 -4.97 11.00 -23.18
C GLY A 284 -5.86 9.79 -22.89
N LEU A 285 -6.06 9.44 -21.62
CA LEU A 285 -6.95 8.35 -21.22
C LEU A 285 -8.43 8.70 -21.48
N ILE A 286 -8.84 9.94 -21.18
CA ILE A 286 -10.19 10.44 -21.51
C ILE A 286 -10.42 10.47 -23.02
N LEU A 287 -9.47 11.00 -23.80
CA LEU A 287 -9.53 10.99 -25.27
C LEU A 287 -9.58 9.57 -25.84
N GLY A 288 -8.82 8.63 -25.27
CA GLY A 288 -8.87 7.23 -25.66
C GLY A 288 -10.25 6.60 -25.42
N VAL A 289 -10.83 6.82 -24.24
CA VAL A 289 -12.19 6.32 -23.92
C VAL A 289 -13.25 6.96 -24.82
N VAL A 290 -13.19 8.28 -25.05
CA VAL A 290 -14.12 8.97 -25.96
C VAL A 290 -13.98 8.48 -27.40
N SER A 291 -12.74 8.24 -27.86
CA SER A 291 -12.48 7.71 -29.19
C SER A 291 -13.01 6.28 -29.37
N ILE A 292 -12.91 5.44 -28.34
CA ILE A 292 -13.46 4.07 -28.35
C ILE A 292 -14.99 4.12 -28.39
N ILE A 293 -15.63 4.98 -27.58
CA ILE A 293 -17.08 5.15 -27.59
C ILE A 293 -17.58 5.67 -28.95
N ALA A 294 -16.89 6.66 -29.53
CA ALA A 294 -17.22 7.18 -30.85
C ALA A 294 -17.06 6.12 -31.95
N PHE A 295 -16.00 5.30 -31.89
CA PHE A 295 -15.77 4.20 -32.82
C PHE A 295 -16.86 3.11 -32.71
N LEU A 296 -17.25 2.74 -31.48
CA LEU A 296 -18.33 1.78 -31.26
C LEU A 296 -19.68 2.33 -31.74
N LEU A 297 -19.99 3.60 -31.49
CA LEU A 297 -21.20 4.24 -32.03
C LEU A 297 -21.20 4.28 -33.56
N MET A 298 -20.04 4.56 -34.17
CA MET A 298 -19.91 4.54 -35.63
C MET A 298 -20.10 3.14 -36.21
N LEU A 299 -19.59 2.10 -35.56
CA LEU A 299 -19.77 0.71 -36.00
C LEU A 299 -21.19 0.19 -35.83
N PHE A 300 -21.83 0.44 -34.68
CA PHE A 300 -23.13 -0.16 -34.35
C PHE A 300 -24.33 0.69 -34.75
N VAL A 301 -24.17 2.01 -34.94
CA VAL A 301 -25.28 2.92 -35.29
C VAL A 301 -25.00 3.61 -36.62
N GLY A 302 -23.79 4.13 -36.82
CA GLY A 302 -23.43 4.87 -38.03
C GLY A 302 -23.37 4.00 -39.29
N PHE A 303 -22.68 2.86 -39.22
CA PHE A 303 -22.46 1.98 -40.36
C PHE A 303 -23.75 1.32 -40.88
N PRO A 304 -24.65 0.78 -40.03
CA PRO A 304 -25.94 0.25 -40.51
C PRO A 304 -26.83 1.33 -41.11
N TYR A 305 -26.83 2.54 -40.53
CA TYR A 305 -27.61 3.66 -41.01
C TYR A 305 -27.15 4.14 -42.39
N VAL A 306 -25.84 4.32 -42.58
CA VAL A 306 -25.26 4.70 -43.87
C VAL A 306 -25.42 3.58 -44.90
N TYR A 307 -25.22 2.31 -44.51
CA TYR A 307 -25.43 1.18 -45.40
C TYR A 307 -26.88 1.11 -45.91
N SER A 308 -27.86 1.33 -45.02
CA SER A 308 -29.28 1.36 -45.40
C SER A 308 -29.63 2.53 -46.32
N LEU A 309 -28.90 3.65 -46.24
CA LEU A 309 -29.12 4.85 -47.07
C LEU A 309 -28.49 4.75 -48.48
N PHE A 310 -27.44 3.95 -48.66
CA PHE A 310 -26.70 3.86 -49.92
C PHE A 310 -26.87 2.53 -50.68
N PHE A 311 -27.28 1.45 -50.01
CA PHE A 311 -27.32 0.10 -50.59
C PHE A 311 -28.67 -0.60 -50.43
N SER A 312 -29.78 0.15 -50.43
CA SER A 312 -31.13 -0.42 -50.47
C SER A 312 -31.87 0.07 -51.70
N ASP A 313 -31.64 -0.60 -52.83
CA ASP A 313 -32.59 -0.68 -53.93
C ASP A 313 -32.56 -2.09 -54.57
N GLU A 314 -33.77 -2.66 -54.64
CA GLU A 314 -34.32 -3.69 -55.53
C GLU A 314 -33.91 -5.19 -55.40
N GLN A 315 -34.91 -5.97 -54.97
CA GLN A 315 -35.22 -7.36 -55.36
C GLN A 315 -35.74 -7.40 -56.82
N PRO A 316 -35.66 -8.51 -57.61
CA PRO A 316 -36.71 -9.56 -57.47
C PRO A 316 -36.41 -11.02 -57.93
N THR A 317 -37.26 -11.91 -57.38
CA THR A 317 -37.99 -13.07 -57.96
C THR A 317 -37.33 -14.47 -58.13
N ASP A 318 -37.79 -15.35 -57.23
CA ASP A 318 -38.49 -16.65 -57.39
C ASP A 318 -37.88 -17.86 -58.14
N SER A 319 -37.85 -18.98 -57.40
CA SER A 319 -38.55 -20.23 -57.79
C SER A 319 -38.97 -21.03 -56.54
N GLU A 320 -40.25 -21.42 -56.53
CA GLU A 320 -40.99 -22.28 -55.58
C GLU A 320 -40.36 -23.69 -55.44
N ILE A 321 -40.56 -24.46 -54.37
CA ILE A 321 -41.77 -25.27 -54.09
C ILE A 321 -41.95 -25.53 -52.57
N VAL A 322 -43.07 -24.99 -52.06
CA VAL A 322 -44.11 -25.53 -51.15
C VAL A 322 -43.76 -26.65 -50.14
N SER A 323 -43.91 -26.35 -48.84
CA SER A 323 -44.96 -26.95 -47.97
C SER A 323 -44.99 -26.41 -46.54
N SER A 324 -46.13 -25.77 -46.23
CA SER A 324 -46.99 -25.97 -45.06
C SER A 324 -46.46 -25.69 -43.64
N SER A 325 -46.94 -24.56 -43.12
CA SER A 325 -47.31 -24.22 -41.74
C SER A 325 -47.54 -25.39 -40.77
N ASP A 326 -47.02 -25.32 -39.54
CA ASP A 326 -47.79 -24.67 -38.47
C ASP A 326 -46.93 -24.36 -37.23
N SER A 327 -47.40 -23.36 -36.49
CA SER A 327 -46.86 -22.93 -35.20
C SER A 327 -47.32 -23.90 -34.12
N THR A 328 -46.40 -24.55 -33.42
CA THR A 328 -46.64 -24.94 -32.02
C THR A 328 -45.35 -25.34 -31.35
N THR A 329 -45.08 -24.70 -30.22
CA THR A 329 -44.11 -25.12 -29.23
C THR A 329 -44.35 -26.59 -28.87
N PRO A 330 -43.38 -27.49 -29.01
CA PRO A 330 -43.42 -28.75 -28.33
C PRO A 330 -42.44 -28.68 -27.16
N THR A 331 -43.02 -28.75 -25.97
CA THR A 331 -42.34 -29.31 -24.81
C THR A 331 -42.01 -30.75 -25.16
N THR A 332 -40.75 -31.08 -25.41
CA THR A 332 -40.35 -32.49 -25.49
C THR A 332 -38.89 -32.66 -25.10
N GLN A 333 -38.74 -33.19 -23.88
CA GLN A 333 -37.94 -34.37 -23.60
C GLN A 333 -36.45 -34.26 -23.96
N LYS A 334 -35.65 -34.12 -22.89
CA LYS A 334 -34.28 -34.62 -22.82
C LYS A 334 -34.23 -36.06 -23.36
N THR A 335 -33.92 -36.20 -24.63
CA THR A 335 -33.47 -37.46 -25.21
C THR A 335 -32.05 -37.71 -24.71
N ASN A 336 -31.70 -38.96 -24.42
CA ASN A 336 -30.36 -39.41 -23.99
C ASN A 336 -29.21 -38.99 -24.95
N THR A 337 -29.52 -38.34 -26.07
CA THR A 337 -28.58 -37.77 -27.04
C THR A 337 -27.80 -36.56 -26.51
N ASP A 338 -28.35 -35.79 -25.55
CA ASP A 338 -27.65 -34.63 -25.00
C ASP A 338 -26.46 -35.02 -24.10
N ILE A 339 -26.53 -36.18 -23.43
CA ILE A 339 -25.47 -36.64 -22.51
C ILE A 339 -24.25 -37.12 -23.31
N LEU A 340 -24.46 -37.72 -24.48
CA LEU A 340 -23.38 -38.23 -25.33
C LEU A 340 -22.49 -37.12 -25.88
N ALA A 341 -23.02 -35.90 -26.04
CA ALA A 341 -22.23 -34.74 -26.47
C ALA A 341 -21.17 -34.32 -25.44
N TYR A 342 -21.38 -34.61 -24.15
CA TYR A 342 -20.43 -34.32 -23.06
C TYR A 342 -19.51 -35.49 -22.71
N GLN A 343 -19.72 -36.67 -23.30
CA GLN A 343 -18.83 -37.81 -23.08
C GLN A 343 -17.59 -37.71 -23.96
N PRO A 344 -16.38 -37.79 -23.40
CA PRO A 344 -15.15 -37.76 -24.19
C PRO A 344 -15.02 -39.05 -25.01
N MET A 345 -14.56 -38.92 -26.26
CA MET A 345 -14.27 -40.09 -27.10
C MET A 345 -13.11 -40.92 -26.52
N ILE A 346 -12.17 -40.28 -25.84
CA ILE A 346 -11.09 -40.93 -25.09
C ILE A 346 -11.25 -40.52 -23.62
N LYS A 347 -11.56 -41.48 -22.74
CA LYS A 347 -11.84 -41.21 -21.31
C LYS A 347 -10.74 -40.44 -20.57
N ALA A 348 -9.49 -40.56 -21.01
CA ALA A 348 -8.34 -39.85 -20.43
C ALA A 348 -8.18 -38.40 -20.94
N LEU A 349 -8.94 -37.99 -21.97
CA LEU A 349 -8.80 -36.71 -22.65
C LEU A 349 -10.17 -36.00 -22.69
N PRO A 350 -10.53 -35.19 -21.68
CA PRO A 350 -11.86 -34.57 -21.57
C PRO A 350 -12.24 -33.68 -22.78
N TRP A 351 -11.26 -33.06 -23.43
CA TRP A 351 -11.46 -32.19 -24.60
C TRP A 351 -11.79 -32.96 -25.89
N THR A 352 -11.79 -34.29 -25.86
CA THR A 352 -12.24 -35.12 -26.99
C THR A 352 -13.76 -35.29 -27.07
N ALA A 353 -14.52 -34.62 -26.21
CA ALA A 353 -15.98 -34.66 -26.26
C ALA A 353 -16.52 -33.94 -27.51
N PRO A 354 -17.56 -34.47 -28.19
CA PRO A 354 -18.12 -33.88 -29.42
C PRO A 354 -18.54 -32.42 -29.31
N ILE A 355 -18.88 -31.95 -28.11
CA ILE A 355 -19.23 -30.55 -27.84
C ILE A 355 -18.12 -29.55 -28.24
N TYR A 356 -16.87 -30.00 -28.34
CA TYR A 356 -15.72 -29.15 -28.69
C TYR A 356 -15.35 -29.16 -30.18
N ASN A 357 -16.07 -29.89 -31.05
CA ASN A 357 -15.74 -30.07 -32.47
C ASN A 357 -16.19 -28.94 -33.43
N GLY A 358 -16.21 -27.67 -32.98
CA GLY A 358 -16.20 -26.52 -33.90
C GLY A 358 -17.52 -25.78 -34.17
N GLY A 359 -18.54 -25.92 -33.32
CA GLY A 359 -19.73 -25.03 -33.33
C GLY A 359 -19.78 -24.00 -32.20
N LEU A 360 -18.97 -24.21 -31.17
CA LEU A 360 -18.84 -23.37 -29.98
C LEU A 360 -17.35 -23.14 -29.77
N GLU A 361 -16.90 -21.89 -29.60
CA GLU A 361 -15.56 -21.57 -29.12
C GLU A 361 -15.59 -21.63 -27.59
N PRO A 362 -15.20 -22.75 -26.94
CA PRO A 362 -15.28 -22.85 -25.48
C PRO A 362 -14.30 -21.88 -24.83
N ALA A 363 -14.74 -21.18 -23.78
CA ALA A 363 -13.88 -20.26 -23.03
C ALA A 363 -12.71 -20.98 -22.31
N SER A 364 -12.87 -22.28 -22.00
CA SER A 364 -11.84 -23.12 -21.38
C SER A 364 -12.14 -24.61 -21.58
N TYR A 365 -11.10 -25.42 -21.73
CA TYR A 365 -11.18 -26.88 -21.74
C TYR A 365 -11.05 -27.44 -20.31
N PRO A 366 -11.59 -28.63 -20.00
CA PRO A 366 -11.39 -29.25 -18.69
C PRO A 366 -9.96 -29.78 -18.55
N ASP A 367 -9.23 -29.27 -17.57
CA ASP A 367 -7.87 -29.70 -17.24
C ASP A 367 -7.93 -30.77 -16.17
N LEU A 368 -7.19 -31.88 -16.32
CA LEU A 368 -7.14 -32.94 -15.32
C LEU A 368 -5.90 -32.83 -14.43
N MET A 369 -6.13 -32.75 -13.12
CA MET A 369 -5.12 -32.86 -12.09
C MET A 369 -5.27 -34.21 -11.37
N CYS A 370 -4.41 -35.16 -11.68
CA CYS A 370 -4.43 -36.49 -11.08
C CYS A 370 -3.33 -36.62 -10.01
N TYR A 371 -3.67 -37.26 -8.89
CA TYR A 371 -2.73 -37.54 -7.80
C TYR A 371 -2.97 -38.93 -7.21
N GLN A 372 -1.88 -39.53 -6.73
CA GLN A 372 -1.90 -40.82 -6.07
C GLN A 372 -1.83 -40.64 -4.55
N THR A 373 -2.68 -41.37 -3.83
CA THR A 373 -2.65 -41.52 -2.36
C THR A 373 -2.11 -42.91 -2.01
N SER A 374 -1.90 -43.19 -0.72
CA SER A 374 -1.39 -44.49 -0.27
C SER A 374 -2.27 -45.69 -0.63
N THR A 375 -3.56 -45.46 -0.93
CA THR A 375 -4.53 -46.53 -1.24
C THR A 375 -5.19 -46.39 -2.61
N ASP A 376 -5.37 -45.16 -3.14
CA ASP A 376 -6.12 -44.91 -4.38
C ASP A 376 -5.48 -43.82 -5.27
N CYS A 377 -5.85 -43.77 -6.56
CA CYS A 377 -5.56 -42.65 -7.44
C CYS A 377 -6.84 -41.88 -7.77
N ARG A 378 -6.78 -40.53 -7.76
CA ARG A 378 -7.93 -39.67 -8.07
C ARG A 378 -7.54 -38.53 -9.02
N CYS A 379 -8.45 -38.19 -9.93
CA CYS A 379 -8.34 -37.04 -10.81
C CYS A 379 -9.43 -36.02 -10.49
N ILE A 380 -9.05 -34.74 -10.48
CA ILE A 380 -9.97 -33.62 -10.32
C ILE A 380 -9.80 -32.62 -11.46
N THR A 381 -10.85 -31.88 -11.78
CA THR A 381 -10.77 -30.78 -12.75
C THR A 381 -10.21 -29.50 -12.11
N GLN A 382 -9.91 -28.47 -12.90
CA GLN A 382 -9.54 -27.14 -12.41
C GLN A 382 -10.61 -26.47 -11.51
N GLN A 383 -11.85 -26.99 -11.54
CA GLN A 383 -12.95 -26.56 -10.68
C GLN A 383 -13.13 -27.45 -9.43
N ALA A 384 -12.13 -28.30 -9.13
CA ALA A 384 -12.14 -29.23 -8.00
C ALA A 384 -13.29 -30.26 -8.03
N THR A 385 -13.82 -30.58 -9.22
CA THR A 385 -14.82 -31.66 -9.39
C THR A 385 -14.14 -32.99 -9.67
N ALA A 386 -14.64 -34.07 -9.07
CA ALA A 386 -14.08 -35.41 -9.27
C ALA A 386 -14.33 -35.90 -10.70
N TYR A 387 -13.27 -36.37 -11.36
CA TYR A 387 -13.32 -36.90 -12.71
C TYR A 387 -13.14 -38.42 -12.70
N SER A 388 -14.11 -39.13 -13.28
CA SER A 388 -14.11 -40.61 -13.30
C SER A 388 -13.27 -41.12 -14.46
N ILE A 389 -12.17 -41.78 -14.14
CA ILE A 389 -11.23 -42.40 -15.08
C ILE A 389 -10.80 -43.77 -14.55
N GLU A 390 -10.34 -44.63 -15.45
CA GLU A 390 -9.79 -45.94 -15.10
C GLU A 390 -8.49 -45.82 -14.29
N LEU A 391 -8.28 -46.75 -13.35
CA LEU A 391 -7.17 -46.69 -12.38
C LEU A 391 -5.79 -46.64 -13.06
N GLU A 392 -5.58 -47.43 -14.10
CA GLU A 392 -4.32 -47.46 -14.85
C GLU A 392 -4.03 -46.12 -15.54
N SER A 393 -5.05 -45.51 -16.13
CA SER A 393 -4.94 -44.18 -16.75
C SER A 393 -4.69 -43.09 -15.70
N CYS A 394 -5.34 -43.17 -14.54
CA CYS A 394 -5.09 -42.25 -13.43
C CYS A 394 -3.64 -42.32 -12.97
N LEU A 395 -3.11 -43.53 -12.75
CA LEU A 395 -1.73 -43.75 -12.31
C LEU A 395 -0.72 -43.24 -13.35
N SER A 396 -1.00 -43.46 -14.64
CA SER A 396 -0.13 -42.96 -15.71
C SER A 396 -0.08 -41.44 -15.73
N ILE A 397 -1.24 -40.77 -15.64
CA ILE A 397 -1.32 -39.29 -15.63
C ILE A 397 -0.70 -38.72 -14.35
N ALA A 398 -0.94 -39.34 -13.18
CA ALA A 398 -0.40 -38.86 -11.91
C ALA A 398 1.14 -38.95 -11.86
N ASN A 399 1.74 -39.95 -12.52
CA ASN A 399 3.20 -40.14 -12.54
C ASN A 399 3.90 -39.41 -13.68
N ASN A 400 3.28 -39.34 -14.86
CA ASN A 400 3.93 -38.85 -16.09
C ASN A 400 3.38 -37.51 -16.60
N GLY A 401 2.27 -37.03 -16.03
CA GLY A 401 1.52 -35.90 -16.56
C GLY A 401 0.73 -36.24 -17.83
N LEU A 402 -0.07 -35.28 -18.29
CA LEU A 402 -0.85 -35.37 -19.53
C LEU A 402 -0.58 -34.14 -20.39
N PHE A 403 -0.26 -34.35 -21.66
CA PHE A 403 -0.07 -33.26 -22.61
C PHE A 403 -1.43 -32.68 -23.04
N ASP A 404 -1.64 -31.39 -22.78
CA ASP A 404 -2.81 -30.65 -23.26
C ASP A 404 -2.45 -29.85 -24.52
N PRO A 405 -3.04 -30.16 -25.69
CA PRO A 405 -2.78 -29.45 -26.94
C PRO A 405 -3.36 -28.02 -26.98
N HIS A 406 -4.21 -27.62 -26.02
CA HIS A 406 -4.88 -26.33 -25.97
C HIS A 406 -4.17 -25.30 -25.06
N LEU A 407 -3.21 -25.74 -24.23
CA LEU A 407 -2.37 -24.82 -23.46
C LEU A 407 -1.33 -24.16 -24.38
N ALA A 408 -1.42 -22.84 -24.54
CA ALA A 408 -0.37 -22.07 -25.19
C ALA A 408 0.93 -22.20 -24.37
N SER A 409 1.96 -22.85 -24.94
CA SER A 409 3.23 -23.04 -24.23
C SER A 409 3.80 -21.67 -23.84
N THR A 410 3.91 -21.39 -22.53
CA THR A 410 4.49 -20.13 -22.03
C THR A 410 6.01 -20.05 -22.29
N SER A 411 6.63 -21.13 -22.78
CA SER A 411 8.09 -21.29 -22.90
C SER A 411 8.63 -21.47 -24.32
N GLN A 412 7.91 -21.04 -25.35
CA GLN A 412 8.47 -20.91 -26.71
C GLN A 412 8.46 -19.45 -27.18
N LYS A 413 9.22 -18.59 -26.50
CA LYS A 413 10.00 -17.59 -27.25
C LYS A 413 11.03 -18.35 -28.04
N ILE A 414 10.66 -18.85 -29.23
CA ILE A 414 11.65 -19.21 -30.24
C ILE A 414 12.33 -17.89 -30.61
N ASN A 415 13.46 -17.63 -29.96
CA ASN A 415 14.42 -16.65 -30.43
C ASN A 415 14.75 -17.05 -31.86
N LYS A 416 14.23 -16.28 -32.81
CA LYS A 416 14.50 -16.41 -34.23
C LYS A 416 15.94 -16.00 -34.48
N LYS A 417 16.91 -16.83 -34.09
CA LYS A 417 18.34 -16.73 -34.41
C LYS A 417 19.09 -17.96 -33.91
N THR A 418 18.96 -19.07 -34.63
CA THR A 418 20.11 -19.84 -35.13
C THR A 418 19.63 -20.69 -36.31
N GLN A 419 20.12 -20.43 -37.52
CA GLN A 419 20.02 -21.41 -38.59
C GLN A 419 20.95 -22.57 -38.23
N SER A 420 20.42 -23.68 -37.70
CA SER A 420 21.13 -24.95 -37.74
C SER A 420 20.89 -25.58 -39.11
N LYS A 421 21.94 -25.66 -39.92
CA LYS A 421 21.98 -26.54 -41.08
C LYS A 421 21.99 -27.99 -40.59
N GLY A 422 21.07 -28.80 -41.08
CA GLY A 422 21.10 -30.26 -40.96
C GLY A 422 19.87 -30.88 -41.59
N LEU A 423 20.03 -31.43 -42.80
CA LEU A 423 20.02 -32.89 -43.02
C LEU A 423 18.61 -33.47 -42.98
N PHE A 424 17.80 -33.17 -43.99
CA PHE A 424 17.25 -34.11 -44.97
C PHE A 424 16.71 -33.25 -46.12
N LYS A 425 16.94 -33.70 -47.35
CA LYS A 425 16.65 -32.95 -48.60
C LYS A 425 15.20 -33.10 -49.01
#